data_AF-A0AA94FA54-F1
#
_entry.id   AF-A0AA94FA54-F1
#
_cell.length_a   1.000
_cell.length_b   1.000
_cell.length_c   1.000
_cell.angle_alpha   90.00
_cell.angle_beta   90.00
_cell.angle_gamma   90.00
#
_symmetry.space_group_name_H-M   'P 1'
#
loop_
_entity.id
_entity.type
_entity.pdbx_description
1 polymer ?
#
loop_
_entity_poly.entity_id
_entity_poly.type
_entity_poly.pdbx_seq_one_letter_code
_entity_poly.pdbx_strand_id
1 'polypeptide(L)' 'SSDVYATNLDVEGTGTVNLNGDYTGTAIRYNADGTVVLANGRDVNSAITTATTNTGTLTLNGSSTVSGSVG' A
#
# COMPACT_ATOMS: atom_id res chain seq x y z
N SER A 1 9.51 9.17 10.58
CA SER A 1 9.50 7.75 10.20
C SER A 1 10.58 7.53 9.16
N SER A 2 11.08 6.31 9.03
CA SER A 2 11.93 5.90 7.90
C SER A 2 11.07 5.30 6.79
N ASP A 3 11.58 5.36 5.57
CA ASP A 3 10.96 4.77 4.39
C ASP A 3 11.10 3.25 4.38
N VAL A 4 10.20 2.60 3.63
CA VAL A 4 10.16 1.15 3.47
C VAL A 4 10.54 0.81 2.03
N TYR A 5 11.58 -0.02 1.89
CA TYR A 5 12.04 -0.54 0.61
C TYR A 5 11.87 -2.06 0.60
N ALA A 6 11.04 -2.56 -0.30
CA ALA A 6 10.80 -3.99 -0.46
C ALA A 6 10.47 -4.31 -1.92
N THR A 7 10.62 -5.57 -2.33
CA THR A 7 10.08 -5.99 -3.63
C THR A 7 8.55 -5.97 -3.58
N ASN A 8 7.96 -6.59 -2.55
CA ASN A 8 6.52 -6.68 -2.39
C ASN A 8 6.13 -6.42 -0.93
N LEU A 9 4.96 -5.82 -0.75
CA LEU A 9 4.23 -5.80 0.51
C LEU A 9 2.99 -6.67 0.33
N ASP A 10 2.97 -7.81 1.00
CA ASP A 10 1.87 -8.78 0.90
C ASP A 10 0.88 -8.59 2.05
N VAL A 11 -0.36 -8.30 1.68
CA VAL A 11 -1.46 -8.08 2.62
C VAL A 11 -2.37 -9.30 2.58
N GLU A 12 -2.12 -10.27 3.48
CA GLU A 12 -2.69 -11.62 3.44
C GLU A 12 -3.86 -11.88 4.41
N GLY A 13 -4.26 -10.90 5.22
CA GLY A 13 -5.41 -11.01 6.14
C GLY A 13 -6.20 -9.71 6.23
N THR A 14 -7.07 -9.57 7.23
CA THR A 14 -7.91 -8.37 7.45
C THR A 14 -7.26 -7.31 8.35
N GLY A 15 -5.96 -7.47 8.65
CA GLY A 15 -5.21 -6.58 9.53
C GLY A 15 -4.85 -5.25 8.88
N THR A 16 -4.18 -4.38 9.65
CA THR A 16 -3.76 -3.06 9.18
C THR A 16 -2.24 -2.94 9.13
N VAL A 17 -1.71 -2.49 8.00
CA VAL A 17 -0.32 -2.06 7.82
C VAL A 17 -0.28 -0.53 7.85
N ASN A 18 0.49 0.05 8.76
CA ASN A 18 0.67 1.50 8.84
C ASN A 18 2.01 1.89 8.19
N LEU A 19 1.95 2.63 7.09
CA LEU A 19 3.10 3.18 6.39
C LEU A 19 3.28 4.65 6.80
N ASN A 20 4.14 4.86 7.79
CA ASN A 20 4.48 6.19 8.29
C ASN A 20 5.63 6.87 7.51
N GLY A 21 6.30 6.12 6.63
CA GLY A 21 7.30 6.57 5.65
C GLY A 21 6.82 6.27 4.22
N ASP A 22 7.60 6.67 3.23
CA ASP A 22 7.30 6.32 1.84
C ASP A 22 7.48 4.82 1.62
N TYR A 23 6.70 4.24 0.71
CA TYR A 23 6.90 2.86 0.27
C TYR A 23 7.43 2.85 -1.16
N THR A 24 8.58 2.21 -1.37
CA THR A 24 9.15 2.01 -2.71
C THR A 24 9.38 0.53 -2.95
N GLY A 25 8.82 0.02 -4.05
CA GLY A 25 8.89 -1.39 -4.37
C GLY A 25 8.24 -1.73 -5.70
N THR A 26 8.10 -3.03 -5.98
CA THR A 26 7.40 -3.49 -7.16
C THR A 26 5.89 -3.37 -6.98
N ALA A 27 5.33 -3.91 -5.89
CA ALA A 27 3.89 -3.85 -5.64
C ALA A 27 3.51 -3.90 -4.15
N ILE A 28 2.35 -3.31 -3.83
CA ILE A 28 1.52 -3.67 -2.68
C ILE A 28 0.47 -4.64 -3.21
N ARG A 29 0.41 -5.86 -2.66
CA ARG A 29 -0.47 -6.94 -3.12
C ARG A 29 -1.53 -7.26 -2.06
N TYR A 30 -2.78 -6.94 -2.35
CA TYR A 30 -3.91 -7.34 -1.51
C TYR A 30 -4.34 -8.75 -1.87
N ASN A 31 -3.91 -9.72 -1.06
CA ASN A 31 -4.31 -11.12 -1.16
C ASN A 31 -5.54 -11.42 -0.27
N ALA A 32 -5.92 -10.50 0.61
CA ALA A 32 -7.13 -10.52 1.44
C ALA A 32 -7.58 -9.07 1.79
N ASP A 33 -8.68 -8.94 2.56
CA ASP A 33 -9.34 -7.66 2.90
C ASP A 33 -8.60 -6.80 3.93
N GLY A 34 -7.27 -6.79 3.87
CA GLY A 34 -6.45 -5.99 4.76
C GLY A 34 -6.43 -4.52 4.37
N THR A 35 -5.99 -3.70 5.31
CA THR A 35 -5.88 -2.26 5.13
C THR A 35 -4.44 -1.83 5.13
N VAL A 36 -4.02 -1.03 4.15
CA VAL A 36 -2.80 -0.22 4.25
C VAL A 36 -3.22 1.21 4.51
N VAL A 37 -2.61 1.84 5.51
CA VAL A 37 -2.80 3.26 5.82
C VAL A 37 -1.51 3.99 5.51
N LEU A 38 -1.56 4.94 4.59
CA LEU A 38 -0.45 5.81 4.24
C LEU A 38 -0.60 7.14 4.97
N ALA A 39 0.42 7.53 5.74
CA ALA A 39 0.42 8.79 6.45
C ALA A 39 0.43 10.00 5.49
N ASN A 40 -0.07 11.15 5.96
CA ASN A 40 -0.06 12.39 5.18
C ASN A 40 1.36 12.78 4.75
N GLY A 41 1.50 13.18 3.48
CA GLY A 41 2.76 13.59 2.87
C GLY A 41 3.72 12.42 2.60
N ARG A 42 3.19 11.19 2.53
CA ARG A 42 3.95 10.00 2.13
C ARG A 42 3.47 9.48 0.79
N ASP A 43 4.39 8.88 0.06
CA ASP A 43 4.16 8.41 -1.31
C ASP A 43 4.29 6.89 -1.41
N VAL A 44 3.62 6.35 -2.44
CA VAL A 44 3.72 4.95 -2.85
C VAL A 44 4.31 4.91 -4.26
N ASN A 45 5.56 4.44 -4.34
CA ASN A 45 6.30 4.21 -5.57
C ASN A 45 6.31 2.73 -5.91
N SER A 46 5.12 2.19 -6.18
CA SER A 46 4.89 0.80 -6.57
C SER A 46 3.54 0.63 -7.23
N ALA A 47 3.31 -0.49 -7.91
CA ALA A 47 1.97 -0.90 -8.30
C ALA A 47 1.10 -1.23 -7.06
N ILE A 48 -0.22 -1.17 -7.22
CA ILE A 48 -1.20 -1.64 -6.23
C ILE A 48 -2.12 -2.62 -6.94
N THR A 49 -2.13 -3.86 -6.48
CA THR A 49 -2.90 -4.94 -7.11
C THR A 49 -3.77 -5.66 -6.09
N THR A 50 -4.88 -6.22 -6.56
CA THR A 50 -5.76 -7.09 -5.77
C THR A 50 -5.81 -8.48 -6.39
N ALA A 51 -5.68 -9.53 -5.59
CA ALA A 51 -5.72 -10.92 -6.09
C ALA A 51 -7.13 -11.32 -6.56
N THR A 52 -8.16 -10.77 -5.91
CA THR A 52 -9.57 -10.98 -6.22
C THR A 52 -10.32 -9.66 -6.27
N THR A 53 -11.41 -9.61 -7.03
CA THR A 53 -12.28 -8.44 -7.09
C THR A 53 -12.78 -8.06 -5.71
N ASN A 54 -12.83 -6.76 -5.43
CA ASN A 54 -13.35 -6.20 -4.18
C ASN A 54 -12.51 -6.54 -2.93
N THR A 55 -11.20 -6.74 -3.09
CA THR A 55 -10.30 -7.07 -1.98
C THR A 55 -9.37 -5.92 -1.60
N GLY A 56 -9.21 -5.70 -0.30
CA GLY A 56 -8.24 -4.77 0.27
C GLY A 56 -8.71 -3.31 0.37
N THR A 57 -8.00 -2.52 1.16
CA THR A 57 -8.26 -1.08 1.34
C THR A 57 -6.95 -0.31 1.46
N LEU A 58 -6.71 0.66 0.58
CA LEU A 58 -5.66 1.66 0.77
C LEU A 58 -6.28 2.98 1.25
N THR A 59 -5.86 3.44 2.42
CA THR A 59 -6.27 4.74 2.96
C THR A 59 -5.12 5.74 2.83
N LEU A 60 -5.40 6.91 2.24
CA LEU A 60 -4.46 8.03 2.14
C LEU A 60 -4.90 9.10 3.14
N ASN A 61 -4.18 9.26 4.25
CA ASN A 61 -4.57 10.18 5.33
C ASN A 61 -4.30 11.66 5.01
N GLY A 62 -4.06 12.01 3.75
CA GLY A 62 -3.79 13.36 3.30
C GLY A 62 -3.23 13.40 1.89
N SER A 63 -2.30 14.32 1.65
CA SER A 63 -1.64 14.43 0.35
C SER A 63 -0.65 13.29 0.17
N SER A 64 -0.76 12.58 -0.95
CA SER A 64 0.09 11.47 -1.34
C SER A 64 0.14 11.35 -2.85
N THR A 65 1.25 10.85 -3.36
CA THR A 65 1.40 10.42 -4.75
C THR A 65 1.44 8.90 -4.81
N VAL A 66 0.65 8.33 -5.73
CA VAL A 66 0.75 6.91 -6.12
C VAL A 66 1.24 6.90 -7.56
N SER A 67 2.49 6.45 -7.78
CA SER A 67 3.14 6.55 -9.09
C SER A 67 3.08 5.27 -9.93
N GLY A 68 2.70 4.14 -9.35
CA GLY A 68 2.46 2.88 -10.07
C GLY A 68 1.01 2.69 -10.51
N SER A 69 0.79 1.63 -11.29
CA SER A 69 -0.56 1.23 -11.72
C SER A 69 -1.43 0.85 -10.53
N VAL A 70 -2.73 1.18 -10.59
CA VAL A 70 -3.75 0.84 -9.59
C VAL A 70 -4.85 0.03 -10.26
N GLY A 71 -5.10 -1.19 -9.77
CA GLY A 71 -6.11 -2.11 -10.30
C GLY A 71 -5.56 -3.52 -10.48
#